data_AF-A0A963BTX4-F1
#
_entry.id   AF-A0A963BTX4-F1
#
_cell.length_a   1.000
_cell.length_b   1.000
_cell.length_c   1.000
_cell.angle_alpha   90.00
_cell.angle_beta   90.00
_cell.angle_gamma   90.00
#
_symmetry.space_group_name_H-M   'P 1'
#
loop_
_entity.id
_entity.type
_entity.pdbx_description
1 polymer ?
#
loop_
_entity_poly.entity_id
_entity_poly.type
_entity_poly.pdbx_seq_one_letter_code
_entity_poly.pdbx_strand_id
1 'polypeptide(L)'
;MTETFYEVLRRQGITRRSFLKFCSLTATSLGLGSAFAPKIAHALESKPRTPVLWLHGLECTCCSESFIRSAHPLTKDVVLSMLSLDYDDTLMAAAGHQAEAILEEVKARYKGNYILAVEGNPPLNEDGMFCIQSGRPFIEKLKETAKDAKAIISWGSCASWGCVQAAKPNPTRATPVHKVIFDKPIIKVPGCPPIAEVMTAVVTYMLTFDRIPELDRQGRPKMFYGQRIHDKCYRRPHFDAGQFVEQWDDDQARMGYCLYKMGCKGPTTYNACSTVRW
;
A
#
# COMPACT_ATOMS: atom_id res chain seq x y z
N MET A 1 17.80 -17.67 17.32
CA MET A 1 17.92 -17.59 15.85
C MET A 1 16.55 -17.22 15.32
N THR A 2 16.45 -16.17 14.49
CA THR A 2 15.17 -15.75 13.90
C THR A 2 14.89 -16.65 12.70
N GLU A 3 13.74 -17.33 12.70
CA GLU A 3 13.33 -18.26 11.63
C GLU A 3 13.25 -17.52 10.28
N THR A 4 13.81 -18.12 9.24
CA THR A 4 13.76 -17.59 7.87
C THR A 4 12.38 -17.81 7.25
N PHE A 5 12.05 -17.04 6.21
CA PHE A 5 10.78 -17.21 5.50
C PHE A 5 10.61 -18.64 4.94
N TYR A 6 11.67 -19.24 4.39
CA TYR A 6 11.59 -20.57 3.79
C TYR A 6 11.33 -21.64 4.86
N GLU A 7 11.91 -21.53 6.05
CA GLU A 7 11.67 -22.45 7.16
C GLU A 7 10.19 -22.45 7.59
N VAL A 8 9.57 -21.27 7.73
CA VAL A 8 8.14 -21.13 8.03
C VAL A 8 7.28 -21.81 6.97
N LEU A 9 7.56 -21.57 5.69
CA LEU A 9 6.81 -22.18 4.59
C LEU A 9 6.94 -23.71 4.55
N ARG A 10 8.14 -24.22 4.83
CA ARG A 10 8.39 -25.67 4.86
C ARG A 10 7.62 -26.33 5.99
N ARG A 11 7.52 -25.68 7.16
CA ARG A 11 6.70 -26.14 8.29
C ARG A 11 5.20 -26.19 7.98
N GLN A 12 4.71 -25.27 7.14
CA GLN A 12 3.33 -25.25 6.65
C GLN A 12 3.06 -26.24 5.49
N GLY A 13 4.05 -27.08 5.13
CA GLY A 13 3.89 -28.11 4.09
C GLY A 13 4.08 -27.60 2.66
N ILE A 14 4.52 -26.35 2.44
CA ILE A 14 4.75 -25.83 1.09
C ILE A 14 5.97 -26.50 0.46
N THR A 15 5.80 -27.04 -0.76
CA THR A 15 6.90 -27.66 -1.51
C THR A 15 7.88 -26.62 -2.06
N ARG A 16 9.16 -27.00 -2.22
CA ARG A 16 10.18 -26.15 -2.88
C ARG A 16 9.72 -25.70 -4.28
N ARG A 17 9.01 -26.56 -5.02
CA ARG A 17 8.45 -26.23 -6.34
C ARG A 17 7.40 -25.12 -6.26
N SER A 18 6.46 -25.20 -5.31
CA SER A 18 5.44 -24.17 -5.10
C SER A 18 6.08 -22.84 -4.70
N PHE A 19 7.09 -22.87 -3.84
CA PHE A 19 7.87 -21.70 -3.45
C PHE A 19 8.57 -21.01 -4.65
N LEU A 20 9.23 -21.79 -5.52
CA LEU A 20 9.88 -21.22 -6.71
C LEU A 20 8.87 -20.66 -7.73
N LYS A 21 7.68 -21.29 -7.87
CA LYS A 21 6.58 -20.74 -8.68
C LYS A 21 6.12 -19.39 -8.14
N PHE A 22 5.93 -19.28 -6.84
CA PHE A 22 5.59 -18.02 -6.18
C PHE A 22 6.64 -16.93 -6.45
N CYS A 23 7.93 -17.24 -6.28
CA CYS A 23 8.99 -16.28 -6.58
C CYS A 23 8.99 -15.81 -8.04
N SER A 24 8.62 -16.70 -8.98
CA SER A 24 8.53 -16.38 -10.41
C SER A 24 7.31 -15.51 -10.75
N LEU A 25 6.16 -15.81 -10.15
CA LEU A 25 4.95 -14.99 -10.29
C LEU A 25 5.17 -13.59 -9.71
N THR A 26 5.78 -13.50 -8.53
CA THR A 26 6.18 -12.25 -7.92
C THR A 26 7.13 -11.44 -8.80
N ALA A 27 8.16 -12.06 -9.40
CA ALA A 27 9.03 -11.35 -10.33
C ALA A 27 8.22 -10.74 -11.49
N THR A 28 7.28 -11.52 -12.03
CA THR A 28 6.43 -11.10 -13.16
C THR A 28 5.47 -9.97 -12.76
N SER A 29 4.81 -10.04 -11.61
CA SER A 29 3.88 -9.00 -11.13
C SER A 29 4.60 -7.69 -10.83
N LEU A 30 5.88 -7.75 -10.43
CA LEU A 30 6.76 -6.60 -10.26
C LEU A 30 7.32 -6.06 -11.59
N GLY A 31 6.99 -6.65 -12.74
CA GLY A 31 7.57 -6.29 -14.04
C GLY A 31 9.06 -6.57 -14.13
N LEU A 32 9.58 -7.46 -13.29
CA LEU A 32 10.98 -7.87 -13.29
C LEU A 32 11.18 -9.06 -14.24
N GLY A 33 12.30 -9.08 -14.95
CA GLY A 33 12.65 -10.21 -15.81
C GLY A 33 12.78 -11.52 -15.02
N SER A 34 12.64 -12.66 -15.70
CA SER A 34 12.73 -14.01 -15.11
C SER A 34 14.01 -14.26 -14.30
N ALA A 35 15.09 -13.55 -14.61
CA ALA A 35 16.36 -13.56 -13.88
C ALA A 35 16.26 -13.09 -12.41
N PHE A 36 15.17 -12.44 -12.00
CA PHE A 36 14.95 -12.00 -10.62
C PHE A 36 14.27 -13.05 -9.73
N ALA A 37 13.64 -14.08 -10.31
CA ALA A 37 13.00 -15.13 -9.52
C ALA A 37 13.98 -15.86 -8.57
N PRO A 38 15.22 -16.21 -8.98
CA PRO A 38 16.21 -16.78 -8.06
C PRO A 38 16.66 -15.82 -6.96
N LYS A 39 16.70 -14.51 -7.23
CA LYS A 39 17.06 -13.50 -6.22
C LYS A 39 15.97 -13.36 -5.16
N ILE A 40 14.70 -13.39 -5.58
CA ILE A 40 13.54 -13.43 -4.67
C ILE A 40 13.60 -14.70 -3.83
N ALA A 41 13.82 -15.86 -4.46
CA ALA A 41 13.93 -17.12 -3.73
C ALA A 41 15.04 -17.08 -2.67
N HIS A 42 16.24 -16.61 -3.04
CA HIS A 42 17.36 -16.51 -2.10
C HIS A 42 17.09 -15.54 -0.93
N ALA A 43 16.49 -14.38 -1.21
CA ALA A 43 16.13 -13.43 -0.15
C ALA A 43 15.14 -14.04 0.85
N LEU A 44 14.14 -14.75 0.35
CA LEU A 44 13.14 -15.45 1.15
C LEU A 44 13.69 -16.71 1.86
N GLU A 45 14.77 -17.32 1.36
CA GLU A 45 15.46 -18.42 2.05
C GLU A 45 16.40 -17.95 3.16
N SER A 46 16.92 -16.72 3.09
CA SER A 46 18.01 -16.26 3.95
C SER A 46 17.60 -15.20 4.98
N LYS A 47 16.49 -14.49 4.78
CA LYS A 47 16.09 -13.36 5.63
C LYS A 47 14.90 -13.73 6.54
N PRO A 48 14.89 -13.20 7.79
CA PRO A 48 13.71 -13.26 8.62
C PRO A 48 12.60 -12.39 8.06
N ARG A 49 11.36 -12.68 8.46
CA ARG A 49 10.20 -11.86 8.11
C ARG A 49 10.37 -10.45 8.67
N THR A 50 10.15 -9.42 7.85
CA THR A 50 10.22 -8.03 8.31
C THR A 50 8.95 -7.69 9.08
N PRO A 51 9.07 -7.15 10.31
CA PRO A 51 7.92 -6.67 11.07
C PRO A 51 7.25 -5.48 10.37
N VAL A 52 5.93 -5.51 10.34
CA VAL A 52 5.08 -4.43 9.85
C VAL A 52 4.11 -4.06 10.96
N LEU A 53 4.12 -2.78 11.31
CA LEU A 53 3.14 -2.15 12.19
C LEU A 53 2.20 -1.34 11.29
N TRP A 54 0.93 -1.74 11.21
CA TRP A 54 -0.09 -1.05 10.42
C TRP A 54 -1.01 -0.24 11.34
N LEU A 55 -0.86 1.08 11.30
CA LEU A 55 -1.67 1.99 12.09
C LEU A 55 -2.82 2.60 11.28
N HIS A 56 -3.95 2.79 11.93
CA HIS A 56 -5.21 3.27 11.34
C HIS A 56 -5.59 4.65 11.89
N GLY A 57 -5.57 5.69 11.07
CA GLY A 57 -5.94 7.07 11.44
C GLY A 57 -7.38 7.42 11.08
N LEU A 58 -7.62 8.62 10.54
CA LEU A 58 -8.90 8.95 9.90
C LEU A 58 -9.04 8.20 8.58
N GLU A 59 -9.81 7.13 8.61
CA GLU A 59 -9.78 6.08 7.60
C GLU A 59 -11.18 5.46 7.38
N CYS A 60 -11.35 4.58 6.39
CA CYS A 60 -12.66 3.98 6.04
C CYS A 60 -12.57 2.47 5.73
N THR A 61 -11.47 1.88 6.13
CA THR A 61 -10.98 0.50 6.04
C THR A 61 -10.80 0.00 4.61
N CYS A 62 -10.95 0.87 3.62
CA CYS A 62 -10.92 0.47 2.21
C CYS A 62 -9.53 0.00 1.75
N CYS A 63 -8.42 0.48 2.35
CA CYS A 63 -7.08 0.02 1.96
C CYS A 63 -6.80 -1.35 2.55
N SER A 64 -7.13 -1.60 3.82
CA SER A 64 -7.21 -2.95 4.40
C SER A 64 -8.05 -3.89 3.55
N GLU A 65 -9.26 -3.46 3.19
CA GLU A 65 -10.14 -4.26 2.35
C GLU A 65 -9.48 -4.54 1.00
N SER A 66 -8.94 -3.54 0.32
CA SER A 66 -8.21 -3.77 -0.92
C SER A 66 -7.06 -4.75 -0.76
N PHE A 67 -6.26 -4.60 0.30
CA PHE A 67 -5.12 -5.45 0.55
C PHE A 67 -5.50 -6.94 0.64
N ILE A 68 -6.65 -7.27 1.22
CA ILE A 68 -7.14 -8.67 1.29
C ILE A 68 -7.68 -9.22 -0.04
N ARG A 69 -7.87 -8.39 -1.09
CA ARG A 69 -8.28 -8.83 -2.45
C ARG A 69 -7.10 -9.20 -3.34
N SER A 70 -5.85 -9.09 -2.88
CA SER A 70 -4.68 -9.44 -3.68
C SER A 70 -4.66 -10.92 -4.06
N ALA A 71 -4.34 -11.23 -5.30
CA ALA A 71 -4.28 -12.58 -5.85
C ALA A 71 -2.84 -13.05 -6.11
N HIS A 72 -1.92 -12.14 -6.43
CA HIS A 72 -0.56 -12.47 -6.88
C HIS A 72 0.53 -11.56 -6.29
N PRO A 73 0.82 -11.66 -4.98
CA PRO A 73 0.51 -12.80 -4.09
C PRO A 73 -0.85 -12.73 -3.40
N LEU A 74 -1.37 -13.88 -2.94
CA LEU A 74 -2.52 -13.90 -2.04
C LEU A 74 -2.15 -13.25 -0.70
N THR A 75 -3.07 -12.53 -0.09
CA THR A 75 -2.83 -11.83 1.18
C THR A 75 -2.43 -12.77 2.31
N LYS A 76 -2.99 -13.99 2.34
CA LYS A 76 -2.53 -15.03 3.27
C LYS A 76 -1.05 -15.36 3.09
N ASP A 77 -0.55 -15.37 1.85
CA ASP A 77 0.86 -15.67 1.57
C ASP A 77 1.73 -14.47 1.95
N VAL A 78 1.21 -13.25 1.81
CA VAL A 78 1.89 -12.04 2.31
C VAL A 78 2.02 -12.07 3.83
N VAL A 79 0.91 -12.24 4.56
CA VAL A 79 0.87 -12.16 6.02
C VAL A 79 1.50 -13.38 6.70
N LEU A 80 1.25 -14.59 6.21
CA LEU A 80 1.77 -15.81 6.83
C LEU A 80 3.20 -16.10 6.41
N SER A 81 3.59 -15.63 5.22
CA SER A 81 4.88 -15.99 4.64
C SER A 81 5.79 -14.77 4.53
N MET A 82 5.41 -13.73 3.77
CA MET A 82 6.35 -12.65 3.37
C MET A 82 6.78 -11.71 4.50
N LEU A 83 5.83 -11.27 5.32
CA LEU A 83 6.06 -10.30 6.39
C LEU A 83 5.52 -10.81 7.73
N SER A 84 5.86 -10.11 8.81
CA SER A 84 5.21 -10.31 10.10
C SER A 84 4.29 -9.12 10.33
N LEU A 85 2.98 -9.30 10.12
CA LEU A 85 1.99 -8.25 10.43
C LEU A 85 1.72 -8.33 11.92
N ASP A 86 2.61 -7.73 12.71
CA ASP A 86 2.60 -7.89 14.16
C ASP A 86 1.59 -6.95 14.83
N TYR A 87 1.15 -5.90 14.13
CA TYR A 87 0.08 -5.02 14.58
C TYR A 87 -0.77 -4.57 13.40
N ASP A 88 -2.08 -4.76 13.50
CA ASP A 88 -3.11 -4.24 12.61
C ASP A 88 -4.46 -4.26 13.32
N ASP A 89 -5.09 -3.10 13.49
CA ASP A 89 -6.33 -2.96 14.28
C ASP A 89 -7.52 -3.77 13.70
N THR A 90 -7.46 -4.20 12.44
CA THR A 90 -8.57 -4.91 11.76
C THR A 90 -8.39 -6.43 11.79
N LEU A 91 -7.16 -6.93 11.62
CA LEU A 91 -6.87 -8.36 11.44
C LEU A 91 -6.33 -9.04 12.69
N MET A 92 -5.80 -8.29 13.66
CA MET A 92 -5.13 -8.89 14.82
C MET A 92 -6.13 -9.55 15.79
N ALA A 93 -5.71 -10.63 16.45
CA ALA A 93 -6.53 -11.34 17.42
C ALA A 93 -6.57 -10.69 18.81
N ALA A 94 -5.49 -9.99 19.19
CA ALA A 94 -5.41 -9.29 20.47
C ALA A 94 -6.16 -7.95 20.41
N ALA A 95 -6.68 -7.48 21.54
CA ALA A 95 -7.41 -6.23 21.64
C ALA A 95 -7.03 -5.46 22.92
N GLY A 96 -7.42 -4.19 23.02
CA GLY A 96 -7.21 -3.37 24.21
C GLY A 96 -5.75 -3.31 24.64
N HIS A 97 -5.48 -3.54 25.93
CA HIS A 97 -4.14 -3.45 26.50
C HIS A 97 -3.15 -4.45 25.89
N GLN A 98 -3.61 -5.63 25.47
CA GLN A 98 -2.78 -6.65 24.83
C GLN A 98 -2.30 -6.18 23.46
N ALA A 99 -3.17 -5.50 22.68
CA ALA A 99 -2.79 -4.94 21.39
C ALA A 99 -1.72 -3.84 21.54
N GLU A 100 -1.92 -2.92 22.49
CA GLU A 100 -0.95 -1.85 22.78
C GLU A 100 0.38 -2.42 23.31
N ALA A 101 0.35 -3.47 24.13
CA ALA A 101 1.56 -4.14 24.61
C ALA A 101 2.38 -4.76 23.45
N ILE A 102 1.71 -5.38 22.47
CA ILE A 102 2.37 -5.92 21.27
C ILE A 102 3.02 -4.80 20.46
N LEU A 103 2.32 -3.67 20.27
CA LEU A 103 2.88 -2.51 19.57
C LEU A 103 4.19 -2.03 20.22
N GLU A 104 4.20 -1.86 21.54
CA GLU A 104 5.39 -1.42 22.27
C GLU A 104 6.50 -2.49 22.26
N GLU A 105 6.17 -3.78 22.38
CA GLU A 105 7.13 -4.87 22.26
C GLU A 105 7.83 -4.85 20.90
N VAL A 106 7.06 -4.76 19.81
CA VAL A 106 7.60 -4.79 18.45
C VAL A 106 8.46 -3.54 18.18
N LYS A 107 8.00 -2.35 18.61
CA LYS A 107 8.80 -1.11 18.52
C LYS A 107 10.14 -1.25 19.22
N ALA A 108 10.16 -1.80 20.43
CA ALA A 108 11.39 -1.98 21.20
C ALA A 108 12.32 -3.04 20.60
N ARG A 109 11.76 -4.20 20.23
CA ARG A 109 12.51 -5.37 19.74
C ARG A 109 13.09 -5.15 18.35
N TYR A 110 12.39 -4.44 17.48
CA TYR A 110 12.75 -4.25 16.08
C TYR A 110 13.07 -2.80 15.72
N LYS A 111 13.50 -2.02 16.73
CA LYS A 111 13.92 -0.62 16.58
C LYS A 111 14.83 -0.43 15.35
N GLY A 112 14.45 0.49 14.47
CA GLY A 112 15.17 0.81 13.23
C GLY A 112 14.95 -0.18 12.06
N ASN A 113 14.23 -1.28 12.28
CA ASN A 113 14.12 -2.38 11.31
C ASN A 113 12.68 -2.71 10.88
N TYR A 114 11.65 -2.25 11.59
CA TYR A 114 10.27 -2.45 11.18
C TYR A 114 9.81 -1.42 10.13
N ILE A 115 8.83 -1.82 9.32
CA ILE A 115 8.12 -0.92 8.40
C ILE A 115 6.85 -0.43 9.11
N LEU A 116 6.59 0.87 9.02
CA LEU A 116 5.34 1.46 9.48
C LEU A 116 4.40 1.64 8.28
N ALA A 117 3.31 0.89 8.25
CA ALA A 117 2.19 1.09 7.35
C ALA A 117 1.19 2.06 8.00
N VAL A 118 0.70 3.05 7.25
CA VAL A 118 -0.29 4.01 7.74
C VAL A 118 -1.45 4.07 6.78
N GLU A 119 -2.63 3.70 7.26
CA GLU A 119 -3.91 3.93 6.60
C GLU A 119 -4.63 5.10 7.27
N GLY A 120 -5.20 5.99 6.46
CA GLY A 120 -5.78 7.24 6.97
C GLY A 120 -4.76 8.32 7.33
N ASN A 121 -5.25 9.44 7.86
CA ASN A 121 -4.41 10.57 8.24
C ASN A 121 -4.68 11.08 9.66
N PRO A 122 -3.71 11.74 10.30
CA PRO A 122 -3.95 12.42 11.57
C PRO A 122 -4.74 13.72 11.39
N PRO A 123 -5.78 13.96 12.22
CA PRO A 123 -6.34 15.29 12.40
C PRO A 123 -5.43 16.13 13.29
N LEU A 124 -5.35 17.44 13.01
CA LEU A 124 -4.56 18.40 13.79
C LEU A 124 -5.40 19.49 14.44
N ASN A 125 -6.73 19.48 14.24
CA ASN A 125 -7.62 20.42 14.91
C ASN A 125 -7.95 19.91 16.32
N GLU A 126 -8.29 20.82 17.23
CA GLU A 126 -8.58 20.52 18.65
C GLU A 126 -7.54 19.55 19.24
N ASP A 127 -6.25 19.86 19.08
CA ASP A 127 -5.12 19.05 19.55
C ASP A 127 -5.13 17.57 19.10
N GLY A 128 -5.78 17.27 17.97
CA GLY A 128 -5.86 15.94 17.40
C GLY A 128 -7.00 15.06 17.96
N MET A 129 -7.92 15.63 18.74
CA MET A 129 -9.01 14.90 19.39
C MET A 129 -10.05 14.29 18.45
N PHE A 130 -10.01 14.59 17.15
CA PHE A 130 -10.89 13.97 16.17
C PHE A 130 -10.54 12.51 15.82
N CYS A 131 -9.41 11.99 16.31
CA CYS A 131 -9.05 10.57 16.20
C CYS A 131 -8.28 10.15 17.45
N ILE A 132 -8.94 9.43 18.35
CA ILE A 132 -8.40 8.99 19.64
C ILE A 132 -8.27 7.48 19.63
N GLN A 133 -7.09 6.97 19.96
CA GLN A 133 -6.79 5.55 20.12
C GLN A 133 -6.22 5.32 21.51
N SER A 134 -6.78 4.36 22.24
CA SER A 134 -6.32 3.99 23.58
C SER A 134 -6.17 5.19 24.51
N GLY A 135 -7.11 6.14 24.41
CA GLY A 135 -7.16 7.35 25.23
C GLY A 135 -6.21 8.48 24.81
N ARG A 136 -5.50 8.36 23.68
CA ARG A 136 -4.56 9.39 23.20
C ARG A 136 -4.82 9.77 21.74
N PRO A 137 -4.50 11.01 21.31
CA PRO A 137 -4.57 11.40 19.90
C PRO A 137 -3.72 10.51 19.01
N PHE A 138 -4.28 10.07 17.88
CA PHE A 138 -3.59 9.23 16.91
C PHE A 138 -2.24 9.82 16.44
N ILE A 139 -2.13 11.15 16.35
CA ILE A 139 -0.90 11.83 15.97
C ILE A 139 0.28 11.53 16.91
N GLU A 140 0.02 11.29 18.20
CA GLU A 140 1.06 10.91 19.17
C GLU A 140 1.56 9.50 18.86
N LYS A 141 0.64 8.52 18.76
CA LYS A 141 0.95 7.13 18.42
C LYS A 141 1.69 7.02 17.08
N LEU A 142 1.26 7.81 16.09
CA LEU A 142 1.92 7.90 14.78
C LEU A 142 3.37 8.39 14.91
N LYS A 143 3.62 9.50 15.63
CA LYS A 143 4.96 10.05 15.82
C LYS A 143 5.87 9.11 16.60
N GLU A 144 5.37 8.53 17.69
CA GLU A 144 6.09 7.55 18.52
C GLU A 144 6.51 6.33 17.69
N THR A 145 5.59 5.80 16.88
CA THR A 145 5.85 4.62 16.05
C THR A 145 6.73 4.96 14.84
N ALA A 146 6.61 6.17 14.28
CA ALA A 146 7.43 6.61 13.15
C ALA A 146 8.90 6.82 13.53
N LYS A 147 9.19 7.29 14.76
CA LYS A 147 10.54 7.62 15.25
C LYS A 147 11.57 6.52 14.99
N ASP A 148 11.19 5.27 15.23
CA ASP A 148 12.07 4.12 15.11
C ASP A 148 11.79 3.25 13.87
N ALA A 149 10.89 3.68 12.99
CA ALA A 149 10.61 2.96 11.74
C ALA A 149 11.82 3.06 10.78
N LYS A 150 12.03 2.00 10.00
CA LYS A 150 12.99 1.97 8.89
C LYS A 150 12.48 2.79 7.71
N ALA A 151 11.19 2.65 7.41
CA ALA A 151 10.48 3.35 6.36
C ALA A 151 8.99 3.39 6.67
N ILE A 152 8.29 4.33 6.04
CA ILE A 152 6.83 4.49 6.19
C ILE A 152 6.16 4.27 4.85
N ILE A 153 5.10 3.47 4.81
CA ILE A 153 4.23 3.34 3.65
C ILE A 153 2.91 4.03 3.97
N SER A 154 2.57 5.06 3.19
CA SER A 154 1.28 5.74 3.28
C SER A 154 0.28 5.08 2.34
N TRP A 155 -0.60 4.25 2.91
CA TRP A 155 -1.65 3.56 2.18
C TRP A 155 -2.81 4.50 1.88
N GLY A 156 -3.18 4.56 0.60
CA GLY A 156 -4.32 5.32 0.15
C GLY A 156 -4.05 6.82 0.03
N SER A 157 -4.99 7.48 -0.63
CA SER A 157 -4.98 8.92 -0.83
C SER A 157 -5.10 9.68 0.49
N CYS A 158 -5.75 9.10 1.52
CA CYS A 158 -5.89 9.71 2.84
C CYS A 158 -4.53 9.93 3.48
N ALA A 159 -3.73 8.88 3.65
CA ALA A 159 -2.39 8.97 4.23
C ALA A 159 -1.42 9.76 3.33
N SER A 160 -1.52 9.56 2.00
CA SER A 160 -0.61 10.17 1.03
C SER A 160 -0.82 11.69 0.90
N TRP A 161 -2.08 12.16 0.87
CA TRP A 161 -2.45 13.53 0.47
C TRP A 161 -3.61 14.17 1.24
N GLY A 162 -4.28 13.45 2.14
CA GLY A 162 -5.42 13.94 2.92
C GLY A 162 -6.78 13.44 2.42
N CYS A 163 -6.97 13.33 1.10
CA CYS A 163 -8.19 12.82 0.44
C CYS A 163 -9.48 13.53 0.90
N VAL A 164 -10.59 12.78 1.00
CA VAL A 164 -11.94 13.30 1.26
C VAL A 164 -12.04 14.03 2.60
N GLN A 165 -11.34 13.55 3.62
CA GLN A 165 -11.30 14.16 4.96
C GLN A 165 -10.62 15.55 4.95
N ALA A 166 -9.65 15.75 4.04
CA ALA A 166 -8.92 17.01 3.90
C ALA A 166 -9.48 17.94 2.82
N ALA A 167 -10.52 17.51 2.09
CA ALA A 167 -11.21 18.37 1.13
C ALA A 167 -11.88 19.54 1.85
N LYS A 168 -12.06 20.68 1.16
CA LYS A 168 -12.73 21.86 1.73
C LYS A 168 -14.10 21.44 2.33
N PRO A 169 -14.41 21.79 3.59
CA PRO A 169 -13.72 22.76 4.44
C PRO A 169 -12.60 22.23 5.36
N ASN A 170 -12.29 20.93 5.36
CA ASN A 170 -11.32 20.27 6.24
C ASN A 170 -11.52 20.58 7.74
N PRO A 171 -12.68 20.20 8.31
CA PRO A 171 -13.07 20.61 9.67
C PRO A 171 -12.16 20.04 10.77
N THR A 172 -11.54 18.90 10.54
CA THR A 172 -10.66 18.22 11.51
C THR A 172 -9.19 18.56 11.32
N ARG A 173 -8.86 19.40 10.32
CA ARG A 173 -7.48 19.63 9.82
C ARG A 173 -6.76 18.31 9.55
N ALA A 174 -7.46 17.37 8.91
CA ALA A 174 -6.92 16.13 8.35
C ALA A 174 -5.65 16.43 7.52
N THR A 175 -4.52 15.84 7.91
CA THR A 175 -3.20 16.22 7.39
C THR A 175 -2.42 14.98 6.95
N PRO A 176 -1.93 14.88 5.70
CA PRO A 176 -1.21 13.70 5.23
C PRO A 176 0.09 13.44 6.01
N VAL A 177 0.53 12.18 6.04
CA VAL A 177 1.65 11.70 6.88
C VAL A 177 2.94 12.48 6.65
N HIS A 178 3.27 12.80 5.39
CA HIS A 178 4.49 13.55 5.03
C HIS A 178 4.50 15.02 5.49
N LYS A 179 3.39 15.53 6.02
CA LYS A 179 3.32 16.86 6.63
C LYS A 179 3.43 16.83 8.16
N VAL A 180 3.56 15.65 8.75
CA VAL A 180 3.73 15.48 10.21
C VAL A 180 4.97 14.66 10.59
N ILE A 181 5.45 13.81 9.69
CA ILE A 181 6.72 13.08 9.81
C ILE A 181 7.69 13.59 8.73
N PHE A 182 8.90 13.93 9.14
CA PHE A 182 9.87 14.65 8.30
C PHE A 182 11.24 13.96 8.18
N ASP A 183 11.55 13.03 9.08
CA ASP A 183 12.85 12.42 9.27
C ASP A 183 12.92 10.95 8.81
N LYS A 184 11.89 10.50 8.09
CA LYS A 184 11.77 9.12 7.59
C LYS A 184 11.47 9.08 6.10
N PRO A 185 11.97 8.07 5.38
CA PRO A 185 11.57 7.87 4.00
C PRO A 185 10.10 7.42 3.96
N ILE A 186 9.30 8.13 3.16
CA ILE A 186 7.85 7.89 3.02
C ILE A 186 7.55 7.45 1.59
N ILE A 187 7.00 6.24 1.45
CA ILE A 187 6.50 5.69 0.19
C ILE A 187 5.01 5.96 0.12
N LYS A 188 4.58 6.80 -0.83
CA LYS A 188 3.17 7.11 -1.04
C LYS A 188 2.56 6.12 -2.03
N VAL A 189 1.53 5.40 -1.61
CA VAL A 189 0.78 4.47 -2.47
C VAL A 189 -0.67 4.95 -2.54
N PRO A 190 -0.96 6.00 -3.35
CA PRO A 190 -2.28 6.60 -3.41
C PRO A 190 -3.29 5.76 -4.22
N GLY A 191 -4.56 6.07 -3.98
CA GLY A 191 -5.74 5.36 -4.47
C GLY A 191 -6.82 5.40 -3.37
N CYS A 192 -8.08 5.22 -3.74
CA CYS A 192 -9.18 5.25 -2.76
C CYS A 192 -10.16 4.08 -3.00
N PRO A 193 -9.70 2.82 -2.80
CA PRO A 193 -8.38 2.42 -2.30
C PRO A 193 -7.30 2.26 -3.40
N PRO A 194 -6.02 2.13 -3.03
CA PRO A 194 -4.98 1.66 -3.95
C PRO A 194 -5.31 0.28 -4.49
N ILE A 195 -4.76 -0.09 -5.65
CA ILE A 195 -4.98 -1.42 -6.24
C ILE A 195 -4.27 -2.47 -5.38
N ALA A 196 -4.93 -3.58 -5.06
CA ALA A 196 -4.41 -4.65 -4.22
C ALA A 196 -3.01 -5.14 -4.65
N GLU A 197 -2.86 -5.43 -5.94
CA GLU A 197 -1.59 -5.89 -6.53
C GLU A 197 -0.48 -4.83 -6.44
N VAL A 198 -0.83 -3.54 -6.48
CA VAL A 198 0.16 -2.46 -6.27
C VAL A 198 0.64 -2.46 -4.82
N MET A 199 -0.27 -2.66 -3.85
CA MET A 199 0.08 -2.69 -2.43
C MET A 199 1.02 -3.85 -2.11
N THR A 200 0.65 -5.07 -2.53
CA THR A 200 1.47 -6.26 -2.27
C THR A 200 2.79 -6.19 -3.02
N ALA A 201 2.81 -5.72 -4.26
CA ALA A 201 4.04 -5.50 -5.02
C ALA A 201 5.05 -4.56 -4.34
N VAL A 202 4.59 -3.42 -3.79
CA VAL A 202 5.47 -2.49 -3.09
C VAL A 202 6.14 -3.17 -1.90
N VAL A 203 5.35 -3.90 -1.11
CA VAL A 203 5.86 -4.64 0.04
C VAL A 203 6.85 -5.72 -0.41
N THR A 204 6.48 -6.55 -1.38
CA THR A 204 7.35 -7.62 -1.86
C THR A 204 8.65 -7.10 -2.46
N TYR A 205 8.63 -5.98 -3.18
CA TYR A 205 9.83 -5.32 -3.67
C TYR A 205 10.76 -4.93 -2.51
N MET A 206 10.22 -4.26 -1.48
CA MET A 206 11.00 -3.82 -0.33
C MET A 206 11.62 -5.00 0.43
N LEU A 207 10.87 -6.09 0.61
CA LEU A 207 11.36 -7.30 1.28
C LEU A 207 12.45 -8.02 0.46
N THR A 208 12.24 -8.13 -0.86
CA THR A 208 13.16 -8.81 -1.77
C THR A 208 14.50 -8.10 -1.85
N PHE A 209 14.47 -6.79 -2.09
CA PHE A 209 15.66 -6.01 -2.41
C PHE A 209 16.24 -5.25 -1.22
N ASP A 210 15.55 -5.29 -0.08
CA ASP A 210 15.93 -4.56 1.13
C ASP A 210 16.19 -3.07 0.88
N ARG A 211 15.38 -2.49 -0.01
CA ARG A 211 15.46 -1.10 -0.44
C ARG A 211 14.10 -0.61 -0.92
N ILE A 212 13.92 0.70 -0.90
CA ILE A 212 12.71 1.37 -1.40
C ILE A 212 12.71 1.33 -2.93
N PRO A 213 11.56 1.14 -3.60
CA PRO A 213 11.46 1.26 -5.05
C PRO A 213 11.83 2.67 -5.51
N GLU A 214 12.21 2.83 -6.78
CA GLU A 214 12.45 4.16 -7.33
C GLU A 214 11.15 4.98 -7.26
N LEU A 215 11.24 6.16 -6.64
CA LEU A 215 10.09 7.04 -6.42
C LEU A 215 10.07 8.18 -7.45
N ASP A 216 8.89 8.59 -7.88
CA ASP A 216 8.70 9.81 -8.63
C ASP A 216 8.91 11.05 -7.74
N ARG A 217 8.87 12.24 -8.36
CA ARG A 217 9.02 13.52 -7.65
C ARG A 217 7.98 13.77 -6.54
N GLN A 218 6.92 12.97 -6.48
CA GLN A 218 5.86 13.08 -5.48
C GLN A 218 6.00 12.04 -4.35
N GLY A 219 7.00 11.15 -4.41
CA GLY A 219 7.25 10.09 -3.44
C GLY A 219 6.48 8.80 -3.73
N ARG A 220 6.02 8.57 -4.97
CA ARG A 220 5.24 7.39 -5.36
C ARG A 220 6.09 6.42 -6.17
N PRO A 221 5.95 5.09 -6.03
CA PRO A 221 6.69 4.12 -6.85
C PRO A 221 6.52 4.36 -8.35
N LYS A 222 7.61 4.68 -9.07
CA LYS A 222 7.56 5.03 -10.50
C LYS A 222 6.93 3.93 -11.35
N MET A 223 7.15 2.66 -10.99
CA MET A 223 6.64 1.50 -11.70
C MET A 223 5.10 1.47 -11.79
N PHE A 224 4.39 2.14 -10.88
CA PHE A 224 2.91 2.18 -10.86
C PHE A 224 2.33 3.56 -11.14
N TYR A 225 3.06 4.62 -10.81
CA TYR A 225 2.56 6.00 -10.85
C TYR A 225 3.32 6.90 -11.84
N GLY A 226 4.20 6.34 -12.66
CA GLY A 226 5.03 7.09 -13.62
C GLY A 226 4.31 7.55 -14.89
N GLN A 227 3.13 7.01 -15.18
CA GLN A 227 2.36 7.33 -16.38
C GLN A 227 0.93 7.73 -16.04
N ARG A 228 0.31 8.56 -16.91
CA ARG A 228 -1.09 8.91 -16.77
C ARG A 228 -1.96 7.76 -17.24
N ILE A 229 -3.12 7.61 -16.62
CA ILE A 229 -4.13 6.60 -17.03
C ILE A 229 -4.46 6.77 -18.52
N HIS A 230 -4.59 8.01 -18.99
CA HIS A 230 -4.93 8.30 -20.39
C HIS A 230 -3.87 7.83 -21.40
N ASP A 231 -2.58 7.83 -21.03
CA ASP A 231 -1.49 7.42 -21.92
C ASP A 231 -1.49 5.91 -22.17
N LYS A 232 -2.17 5.13 -21.32
CA LYS A 232 -2.32 3.67 -21.41
C LYS A 232 -3.78 3.23 -21.51
N CYS A 233 -4.69 4.14 -21.80
CA CYS A 233 -6.12 3.85 -21.87
C CYS A 233 -6.47 3.12 -23.18
N TYR A 234 -7.22 2.02 -23.09
CA TYR A 234 -7.70 1.30 -24.28
C TYR A 234 -8.66 2.13 -25.15
N ARG A 235 -9.32 3.16 -24.58
CA ARG A 235 -10.19 4.10 -25.31
C ARG A 235 -9.43 5.26 -25.97
N ARG A 236 -8.10 5.26 -25.91
CA ARG A 236 -7.27 6.32 -26.49
C ARG A 236 -7.48 6.49 -28.01
N PRO A 237 -7.61 5.43 -28.83
CA PRO A 237 -7.92 5.61 -30.25
C PRO A 237 -9.23 6.35 -30.51
N HIS A 238 -10.27 6.12 -29.70
CA HIS A 238 -11.53 6.87 -29.80
C HIS A 238 -11.35 8.35 -29.45
N PHE A 239 -10.52 8.66 -28.45
CA PHE A 239 -10.16 10.05 -28.14
C PHE A 239 -9.50 10.73 -29.33
N ASP A 240 -8.49 10.09 -29.93
CA ASP A 240 -7.74 10.63 -31.06
C ASP A 240 -8.64 10.78 -32.32
N ALA A 241 -9.65 9.91 -32.47
CA ALA A 241 -10.63 9.96 -33.56
C ALA A 241 -11.83 10.91 -33.31
N GLY A 242 -11.88 11.62 -32.19
CA GLY A 242 -13.00 12.52 -31.86
C GLY A 242 -14.30 11.81 -31.48
N GLN A 243 -14.25 10.52 -31.17
CA GLN A 243 -15.38 9.67 -30.80
C GLN A 243 -15.62 9.73 -29.29
N PHE A 244 -16.64 10.47 -28.87
CA PHE A 244 -16.90 10.78 -27.46
C PHE A 244 -18.30 10.40 -27.02
N VAL A 245 -18.41 9.84 -25.82
CA VAL A 245 -19.69 9.74 -25.13
C VAL A 245 -20.09 11.13 -24.66
N GLU A 246 -21.34 11.53 -24.91
CA GLU A 246 -21.88 12.82 -24.45
C GLU A 246 -23.02 12.66 -23.46
N GLN A 247 -23.71 11.50 -23.46
CA GLN A 247 -24.73 11.15 -22.49
C GLN A 247 -24.58 9.71 -22.02
N TRP A 248 -25.00 9.43 -20.78
CA TRP A 248 -25.02 8.07 -20.28
C TRP A 248 -26.05 7.24 -21.07
N ASP A 249 -25.71 5.97 -21.33
CA ASP A 249 -26.55 4.98 -22.02
C ASP A 249 -26.90 5.25 -23.50
N ASP A 250 -26.29 6.26 -24.13
CA ASP A 250 -26.37 6.53 -25.57
C ASP A 250 -25.66 5.45 -26.41
N ASP A 251 -25.84 5.50 -27.74
CA ASP A 251 -25.20 4.54 -28.65
C ASP A 251 -23.67 4.60 -28.58
N GLN A 252 -23.11 5.79 -28.36
CA GLN A 252 -21.66 5.98 -28.23
C GLN A 252 -21.10 5.32 -26.95
N ALA A 253 -21.84 5.39 -25.84
CA ALA A 253 -21.54 4.73 -24.58
C ALA A 253 -21.57 3.21 -24.75
N ARG A 254 -22.59 2.69 -25.44
CA ARG A 254 -22.74 1.26 -25.77
C ARG A 254 -21.63 0.76 -26.68
N MET A 255 -21.15 1.61 -27.59
CA MET A 255 -19.99 1.32 -28.46
C MET A 255 -18.63 1.48 -27.75
N GLY A 256 -18.61 1.93 -26.49
CA GLY A 256 -17.37 2.02 -25.69
C GLY A 256 -16.49 3.22 -26.01
N TYR A 257 -17.05 4.30 -26.57
CA TYR A 257 -16.32 5.50 -26.95
C TYR A 257 -15.68 6.23 -25.77
N CYS A 258 -14.84 7.23 -26.06
CA CYS A 258 -14.06 7.92 -25.04
C CYS A 258 -14.95 8.72 -24.07
N LEU A 259 -14.69 8.59 -22.76
CA LEU A 259 -15.42 9.27 -21.69
C LEU A 259 -14.89 10.67 -21.37
N TYR A 260 -14.08 11.28 -22.23
CA TYR A 260 -13.47 12.58 -21.95
C TYR A 260 -14.53 13.67 -21.70
N LYS A 261 -15.54 13.76 -22.57
CA LYS A 261 -16.66 14.71 -22.40
C LYS A 261 -17.57 14.39 -21.21
N MET A 262 -17.57 13.13 -20.74
CA MET A 262 -18.23 12.71 -19.50
C MET A 262 -17.42 13.05 -18.23
N GLY A 263 -16.32 13.79 -18.36
CA GLY A 263 -15.55 14.30 -17.23
C GLY A 263 -14.42 13.38 -16.75
N CYS A 264 -14.02 12.38 -17.55
CA CYS A 264 -12.90 11.48 -17.23
C CYS A 264 -11.64 12.26 -16.82
N LYS A 265 -11.07 11.93 -15.65
CA LYS A 265 -9.83 12.56 -15.12
C LYS A 265 -8.55 11.86 -15.53
N GLY A 266 -8.62 10.83 -16.37
CA GLY A 266 -7.47 10.07 -16.85
C GLY A 266 -6.31 10.91 -17.41
N PRO A 267 -6.56 12.01 -18.16
CA PRO A 267 -5.50 12.87 -18.71
C PRO A 267 -4.67 13.63 -17.67
N THR A 268 -5.12 13.69 -16.42
CA THR A 268 -4.43 14.39 -15.32
C THR A 268 -4.13 13.48 -14.14
N THR A 269 -4.49 12.19 -14.23
CA THR A 269 -4.34 11.22 -13.12
C THR A 269 -3.28 10.19 -13.46
N TYR A 270 -2.32 10.02 -12.54
CA TYR A 270 -1.26 9.02 -12.63
C TYR A 270 -1.60 7.83 -11.74
N ASN A 271 -1.81 6.66 -12.33
CA ASN A 271 -2.11 5.41 -11.64
C ASN A 271 -2.01 4.22 -12.62
N ALA A 272 -1.91 3.00 -12.09
CA ALA A 272 -1.83 1.77 -12.85
C ALA A 272 -3.22 1.21 -13.27
N CYS A 273 -4.32 1.96 -13.04
CA CYS A 273 -5.69 1.47 -13.26
C CYS A 273 -5.96 0.95 -14.68
N SER A 274 -5.39 1.58 -15.71
CA SER A 274 -5.63 1.16 -17.10
C SER A 274 -4.88 -0.11 -17.49
N THR A 275 -3.81 -0.46 -16.78
CA THR A 275 -2.95 -1.61 -17.07
C THR A 275 -3.22 -2.77 -16.12
N VAL A 276 -3.13 -2.52 -14.80
CA VAL A 276 -3.31 -3.54 -13.75
C VAL A 276 -4.78 -3.85 -13.53
N ARG A 277 -5.65 -2.85 -13.73
CA ARG A 277 -7.09 -2.94 -13.42
C ARG A 277 -7.31 -3.20 -11.92
N TRP A 278 -8.38 -3.90 -11.59
CA TRP A 278 -8.85 -4.18 -10.24
C TRP A 278 -9.22 -5.66 -10.15
#